data_AF-A0A7V7E7G5-F1
#
_entry.id   AF-A0A7V7E7G5-F1
#
_cell.length_a   1.000
_cell.length_b   1.000
_cell.length_c   1.000
_cell.angle_alpha   90.00
_cell.angle_beta   90.00
_cell.angle_gamma   90.00
#
_symmetry.space_group_name_H-M   'P 1'
#
loop_
_entity.id
_entity.type
_entity.pdbx_description
1 polymer ?
#
loop_
_entity_poly.entity_id
_entity_poly.type
_entity_poly.pdbx_seq_one_letter_code
_entity_poly.pdbx_strand_id
1 'polypeptide(L)'
;MNGLFDSLAPRPLADRLRPKSIAEVVGQDHLVGPDGPLGRMLAQGRLSSLVLWGPPGTGKTTIARLLAEHTDFAFEPLSAVFSGVADLRKVFETARQRRLGGKGTLLFVDEIHRFNRAQQ
;
A
#
# COMPACT_ATOMS: atom_id res chain seq x y z
N MET A 1 -2.10 24.14 -2.38
CA MET A 1 -3.36 24.87 -2.59
C MET A 1 -4.27 23.96 -3.39
N ASN A 2 -5.14 23.20 -2.72
CA ASN A 2 -6.14 22.36 -3.41
C ASN A 2 -7.41 23.20 -3.57
N GLY A 3 -7.80 23.47 -4.81
CA GLY A 3 -8.95 24.32 -5.13
C GLY A 3 -10.28 23.63 -4.86
N LEU A 4 -11.31 24.44 -4.57
CA LEU A 4 -12.71 24.05 -4.35
C LEU A 4 -13.33 23.18 -5.47
N PHE A 5 -12.66 23.05 -6.63
CA PHE A 5 -13.13 22.30 -7.80
C PHE A 5 -12.42 20.96 -8.02
N ASP A 6 -11.39 20.63 -7.24
CA ASP A 6 -10.67 19.34 -7.37
C ASP A 6 -11.56 18.14 -6.96
N SER A 7 -12.57 18.40 -6.13
CA SER A 7 -13.60 17.42 -5.75
C SER A 7 -14.66 17.15 -6.83
N LEU A 8 -14.69 17.95 -7.91
CA LEU A 8 -15.67 17.82 -9.00
C LEU A 8 -15.12 17.08 -10.22
N ALA A 9 -13.81 16.82 -10.28
CA ALA A 9 -13.26 15.94 -11.30
C ALA A 9 -13.77 14.50 -11.06
N PRO A 10 -14.44 13.86 -12.04
CA PRO A 10 -14.96 12.52 -11.85
C PRO A 10 -13.80 11.57 -11.60
N ARG A 11 -13.68 11.09 -10.35
CA ARG A 11 -12.69 10.07 -9.99
C ARG A 11 -12.85 8.88 -10.94
N PRO A 12 -11.74 8.28 -11.43
CA PRO A 12 -11.81 7.09 -12.29
C PRO A 12 -12.72 6.04 -11.66
N LEU A 13 -13.51 5.35 -12.48
CA LEU A 13 -14.44 4.31 -11.99
C LEU A 13 -13.70 3.25 -11.16
N ALA A 14 -12.50 2.88 -11.62
CA ALA A 14 -11.62 1.94 -10.92
C ALA A 14 -11.32 2.38 -9.47
N ASP A 15 -11.13 3.68 -9.23
CA ASP A 15 -10.88 4.21 -7.88
C ASP A 15 -12.15 4.25 -7.04
N ARG A 16 -13.30 4.53 -7.65
CA ARG A 16 -14.61 4.53 -6.97
C ARG A 16 -15.05 3.14 -6.54
N LEU A 17 -14.71 2.11 -7.33
CA LEU A 17 -15.06 0.72 -7.08
C LEU A 17 -14.04 -0.02 -6.21
N ARG A 18 -12.96 0.63 -5.75
CA ARG A 18 -11.99 -0.05 -4.89
C ARG A 18 -12.69 -0.53 -3.60
N PRO A 19 -12.53 -1.81 -3.24
CA PRO A 19 -12.90 -2.32 -1.92
C PRO A 19 -12.42 -1.40 -0.78
N LYS A 20 -13.26 -1.27 0.24
CA LYS A 20 -13.02 -0.48 1.46
C LYS A 20 -12.62 -1.33 2.66
N SER A 21 -12.76 -2.65 2.55
CA SER A 21 -12.30 -3.60 3.55
C SER A 21 -11.69 -4.83 2.87
N ILE A 22 -10.86 -5.57 3.62
CA ILE A 22 -10.23 -6.80 3.12
C ILE A 22 -11.29 -7.86 2.73
N ALA A 23 -12.43 -7.90 3.43
CA ALA A 23 -13.53 -8.82 3.15
C ALA A 23 -14.27 -8.52 1.83
N GLU A 24 -14.13 -7.30 1.29
CA GLU A 24 -14.71 -6.91 -0.01
C GLU A 24 -13.81 -7.26 -1.21
N VAL A 25 -12.61 -7.81 -0.97
CA VAL A 25 -11.70 -8.19 -2.05
C VAL A 25 -12.21 -9.46 -2.73
N VAL A 26 -12.59 -9.34 -4.00
CA VAL A 26 -13.15 -10.45 -4.80
C VAL A 26 -12.05 -11.28 -5.45
N GLY A 27 -12.20 -12.61 -5.42
CA GLY A 27 -11.37 -13.54 -6.19
C GLY A 27 -9.98 -13.84 -5.61
N GLN A 28 -9.71 -13.37 -4.38
CA GLN A 28 -8.45 -13.58 -3.68
C GLN A 28 -8.64 -14.30 -2.33
N ASP A 29 -9.70 -15.11 -2.19
CA ASP A 29 -10.07 -15.76 -0.91
C ASP A 29 -8.93 -16.60 -0.31
N HIS A 30 -8.14 -17.25 -1.17
CA HIS A 30 -6.94 -17.99 -0.76
C HIS A 30 -5.85 -17.13 -0.11
N LEU A 31 -5.87 -15.80 -0.32
CA LEU A 31 -4.97 -14.83 0.30
C LEU A 31 -5.62 -14.11 1.49
N VAL A 32 -6.84 -13.61 1.30
CA VAL A 32 -7.52 -12.70 2.24
C VAL A 32 -8.52 -13.36 3.17
N GLY A 33 -8.93 -14.60 2.87
CA GLY A 33 -9.84 -15.37 3.71
C GLY A 33 -9.21 -15.70 5.08
N PRO A 34 -9.99 -16.20 6.05
CA PRO A 34 -9.53 -16.48 7.41
C PRO A 34 -8.29 -17.38 7.47
N ASP A 35 -8.23 -18.38 6.59
CA ASP A 35 -7.11 -19.31 6.44
C ASP A 35 -6.08 -18.86 5.41
N GLY A 36 -6.27 -17.70 4.79
CA GLY A 36 -5.31 -17.09 3.91
C GLY A 36 -4.13 -16.49 4.69
N PRO A 37 -2.92 -16.40 4.10
CA PRO A 37 -1.77 -15.78 4.74
C PRO A 37 -2.06 -14.36 5.23
N LEU A 38 -2.75 -13.52 4.44
CA LEU A 38 -3.07 -12.15 4.84
C LEU A 38 -4.16 -12.13 5.92
N GLY A 39 -5.19 -12.97 5.80
CA GLY A 39 -6.24 -13.09 6.82
C GLY A 39 -5.68 -13.47 8.19
N ARG A 40 -4.76 -14.45 8.25
CA ARG A 40 -4.06 -14.82 9.49
C ARG A 40 -3.21 -13.69 10.06
N MET A 41 -2.47 -12.98 9.21
CA MET A 41 -1.64 -11.84 9.64
C MET A 41 -2.48 -10.72 10.26
N LEU A 42 -3.63 -10.42 9.64
CA LEU A 42 -4.59 -9.45 10.13
C LEU A 42 -5.22 -9.87 11.45
N ALA A 43 -5.64 -11.14 11.56
CA ALA A 43 -6.20 -11.68 12.80
C ALA A 43 -5.21 -11.64 13.98
N GLN A 44 -3.91 -11.75 13.69
CA GLN A 44 -2.84 -11.62 14.68
C GLN A 44 -2.41 -10.17 14.96
N GLY A 45 -2.94 -9.19 14.22
CA GLY A 45 -2.53 -7.78 14.33
C GLY A 45 -1.07 -7.54 13.95
N ARG A 46 -0.45 -8.44 13.17
CA ARG A 46 0.99 -8.38 12.86
C ARG A 46 1.23 -8.52 11.36
N LEU A 47 1.57 -7.41 10.73
CA LEU A 47 2.03 -7.38 9.35
C LEU A 47 3.55 -7.61 9.27
N SER A 48 3.96 -8.61 8.52
CA SER A 48 5.34 -8.83 8.07
C SER A 48 5.57 -8.21 6.69
N SER A 49 6.83 -7.96 6.35
CA SER A 49 7.21 -7.60 4.98
C SER A 49 6.74 -8.69 4.01
N LEU A 50 6.19 -8.27 2.87
CA LEU A 50 5.64 -9.17 1.87
C LEU A 50 5.79 -8.57 0.46
N VAL A 51 5.75 -9.45 -0.55
CA VAL A 51 5.71 -9.06 -1.96
C VAL A 51 4.39 -9.52 -2.54
N LEU A 52 3.61 -8.59 -3.08
CA LEU A 52 2.40 -8.90 -3.84
C LEU A 52 2.79 -9.10 -5.30
N TRP A 53 2.64 -10.32 -5.82
CA TRP A 53 2.98 -10.67 -7.19
C TRP A 53 1.73 -11.05 -7.98
N GLY A 54 1.62 -10.54 -9.20
CA GLY A 54 0.55 -10.89 -10.13
C GLY A 54 0.39 -9.87 -11.26
N PRO A 55 -0.38 -10.22 -12.31
CA PRO A 55 -0.66 -9.35 -13.45
C PRO A 55 -1.21 -7.95 -13.07
N PRO A 56 -1.17 -6.96 -13.98
CA PRO A 56 -1.86 -5.68 -13.75
C PRO A 56 -3.36 -5.91 -13.52
N GLY A 57 -3.96 -5.13 -12.62
CA GLY A 57 -5.39 -5.24 -12.31
C GLY A 57 -5.78 -6.27 -11.26
N THR A 58 -4.86 -7.08 -10.71
CA THR A 58 -5.18 -8.07 -9.67
C THR A 58 -5.41 -7.50 -8.26
N GLY A 59 -5.41 -6.17 -8.10
CA GLY A 59 -5.73 -5.52 -6.83
C GLY A 59 -4.57 -5.36 -5.85
N LYS A 60 -3.30 -5.54 -6.26
CA LYS A 60 -2.11 -5.38 -5.39
C LYS A 60 -2.10 -4.08 -4.59
N THR A 61 -2.24 -2.94 -5.27
CA THR A 61 -2.26 -1.61 -4.66
C THR A 61 -3.46 -1.44 -3.72
N THR A 62 -4.62 -2.01 -4.07
CA THR A 62 -5.81 -2.01 -3.23
C THR A 62 -5.57 -2.80 -1.95
N ILE A 63 -5.04 -4.02 -2.05
CA ILE A 63 -4.74 -4.88 -0.90
C ILE A 63 -3.74 -4.18 0.02
N ALA A 64 -2.64 -3.62 -0.50
CA ALA A 64 -1.65 -2.91 0.32
C ALA A 64 -2.26 -1.73 1.11
N ARG A 65 -3.13 -0.94 0.48
CA ARG A 65 -3.85 0.15 1.14
C ARG A 65 -4.76 -0.39 2.25
N LEU A 66 -5.52 -1.44 1.97
CA LEU A 66 -6.43 -2.04 2.95
C LEU A 66 -5.70 -2.68 4.13
N LEU A 67 -4.54 -3.30 3.92
CA LEU A 67 -3.68 -3.81 4.99
C LEU A 67 -3.21 -2.67 5.90
N ALA A 68 -2.84 -1.52 5.32
CA ALA A 68 -2.44 -0.35 6.09
C ALA A 68 -3.62 0.21 6.90
N GLU A 69 -4.82 0.34 6.30
CA GLU A 69 -6.04 0.79 6.98
C GLU A 69 -6.47 -0.15 8.12
N HIS A 70 -6.17 -1.45 8.02
CA HIS A 70 -6.43 -2.43 9.07
C HIS A 70 -5.42 -2.41 10.23
N THR A 71 -4.34 -1.63 10.10
CA THR A 71 -3.32 -1.46 11.14
C THR A 71 -3.24 0.01 11.55
N ASP A 72 -2.68 0.31 12.72
CA ASP A 72 -2.40 1.70 13.12
C ASP A 72 -1.09 2.25 12.52
N PHE A 73 -0.72 1.77 11.32
CA PHE A 73 0.50 2.21 10.65
C PHE A 73 0.21 3.41 9.75
N ALA A 74 1.14 4.37 9.73
CA ALA A 74 1.15 5.38 8.68
C ALA A 74 1.42 4.72 7.33
N PHE A 75 0.58 4.98 6.33
CA PHE A 75 0.76 4.45 4.99
C PHE A 75 1.61 5.41 4.14
N GLU A 76 2.71 4.91 3.60
CA GLU A 76 3.62 5.64 2.71
C GLU A 76 3.70 4.94 1.35
N PRO A 77 2.91 5.36 0.35
CA PRO A 77 3.01 4.83 -1.00
C PRO A 77 4.17 5.47 -1.77
N LEU A 78 4.94 4.64 -2.46
CA LEU A 78 6.05 5.04 -3.31
C LEU A 78 5.99 4.26 -4.63
N SER A 79 6.32 4.90 -5.76
CA SER A 79 6.41 4.22 -7.05
C SER A 79 7.86 4.11 -7.47
N ALA A 80 8.37 2.89 -7.64
CA ALA A 80 9.75 2.66 -8.06
C ALA A 80 10.05 3.17 -9.49
N VAL A 81 9.03 3.57 -10.25
CA VAL A 81 9.18 4.18 -11.58
C VAL A 81 9.63 5.64 -11.50
N PHE A 82 9.09 6.36 -10.51
CA PHE A 82 9.26 7.81 -10.39
C PHE A 82 10.16 8.21 -9.23
N SER A 83 10.56 7.26 -8.38
CA SER A 83 11.28 7.52 -7.16
C SER A 83 12.72 7.01 -7.20
N GLY A 84 13.65 7.88 -6.80
CA GLY A 84 15.05 7.55 -6.63
C GLY A 84 15.42 7.22 -5.19
N VAL A 85 16.71 6.95 -4.95
CA VAL A 85 17.25 6.71 -3.60
C VAL A 85 17.02 7.90 -2.66
N ALA A 86 17.00 9.13 -3.18
CA ALA A 86 16.74 10.32 -2.38
C ALA A 86 15.32 10.34 -1.78
N ASP A 87 14.31 9.89 -2.54
CA ASP A 87 12.92 9.85 -2.08
C ASP A 87 12.73 8.78 -1.00
N LEU A 88 13.33 7.60 -1.20
CA LEU A 88 13.34 6.55 -0.18
C LEU A 88 13.99 7.01 1.12
N ARG A 89 15.11 7.75 1.05
CA ARG A 89 15.77 8.31 2.24
C ARG A 89 14.83 9.24 3.01
N LYS A 90 14.09 10.12 2.32
CA LYS A 90 13.10 11.01 2.97
C LYS A 90 11.99 10.23 3.66
N VAL A 91 11.48 9.18 3.01
CA VAL A 91 10.45 8.31 3.60
C VAL A 91 10.98 7.60 4.85
N PHE A 92 12.22 7.07 4.81
CA PHE A 92 12.81 6.42 5.98
C PHE A 92 13.06 7.37 7.14
N GLU A 93 13.53 8.59 6.89
CA GLU A 93 13.67 9.58 7.96
C GLU A 93 12.31 9.93 8.57
N THR A 94 11.27 10.12 7.75
CA THR A 94 9.91 10.38 8.22
C THR A 94 9.38 9.21 9.05
N ALA A 95 9.59 7.97 8.59
CA ALA A 95 9.19 6.76 9.30
C ALA A 95 9.93 6.61 10.64
N ARG A 96 11.23 6.95 10.70
CA ARG A 96 12.03 6.95 11.93
C ARG A 96 11.46 7.94 12.95
N GLN A 97 11.11 9.16 12.52
CA GLN A 97 10.48 10.15 13.41
C GLN A 97 9.14 9.67 13.97
N ARG A 98 8.28 9.06 13.14
CA ARG A 98 7.01 8.47 13.60
C ARG A 98 7.22 7.34 14.61
N ARG A 99 8.24 6.51 14.38
CA ARG A 99 8.58 5.40 15.26
C ARG A 99 8.98 5.88 16.66
N LEU A 100 9.69 7.00 16.77
CA LEU A 100 10.01 7.63 18.06
C LEU A 100 8.75 8.06 18.83
N GLY A 101 7.70 8.47 18.12
CA GLY A 101 6.37 8.75 18.66
C GLY A 101 5.46 7.53 18.83
N GLY A 102 5.99 6.31 18.70
CA GLY A 102 5.22 5.06 18.85
C GLY A 102 4.42 4.61 17.63
N LYS A 103 4.41 5.39 16.53
CA LYS A 103 3.62 5.06 15.34
C LYS A 103 4.46 4.31 14.28
N GLY A 104 4.01 3.12 13.90
CA GLY A 104 4.61 2.34 12.82
C GLY A 104 4.36 2.97 11.44
N THR A 105 5.12 2.54 10.43
CA THR A 105 4.93 2.97 9.03
C THR A 105 4.93 1.74 8.13
N LEU A 106 3.93 1.65 7.25
CA LEU A 106 3.85 0.70 6.15
C LEU A 106 4.29 1.42 4.88
N LEU A 107 5.49 1.10 4.40
CA LEU A 107 5.99 1.55 3.12
C LEU A 107 5.51 0.58 2.03
N PHE A 108 4.70 1.08 1.11
CA PHE A 108 4.29 0.33 -0.07
C PHE A 108 5.11 0.82 -1.27
N VAL A 109 5.80 -0.09 -1.95
CA VAL A 109 6.57 0.22 -3.16
C VAL A 109 5.94 -0.46 -4.36
N ASP A 110 5.30 0.33 -5.22
CA ASP A 110 4.74 -0.15 -6.47
C ASP A 110 5.83 -0.32 -7.54
N GLU A 111 5.66 -1.33 -8.40
CA GLU A 111 6.58 -1.66 -9.49
C GLU A 111 8.05 -1.83 -9.07
N ILE A 112 8.30 -2.38 -7.88
CA ILE A 112 9.64 -2.57 -7.28
C ILE A 112 10.66 -3.21 -8.24
N HIS A 113 10.20 -4.05 -9.17
CA HIS A 113 11.04 -4.69 -10.18
C HIS A 113 11.74 -3.70 -11.13
N ARG A 114 11.30 -2.44 -11.20
CA ARG A 114 11.90 -1.37 -12.02
C ARG A 114 13.03 -0.62 -11.33
N PHE A 115 13.19 -0.77 -10.01
CA PHE A 115 14.12 0.00 -9.19
C PHE A 115 15.60 -0.18 -9.61
N ASN A 116 15.97 -1.33 -10.16
CA ASN A 116 17.38 -1.66 -10.48
C ASN A 116 17.83 -1.25 -11.89
N ARG A 117 16.94 -0.73 -12.76
CA ARG A 117 17.31 -0.27 -14.11
C ARG A 117 17.54 1.23 -14.21
N ALA A 118 17.07 2.02 -13.24
CA ALA A 118 17.23 3.48 -13.24
C ALA A 118 18.57 3.96 -12.62
N GLN A 119 19.42 3.03 -12.18
CA GLN A 119 20.71 3.33 -11.53
C GLN A 119 21.93 2.71 -12.23
N GLN A 120 21.77 2.25 -13.48
CA GLN A 120 22.89 1.96 -14.38
C GLN A 120 23.04 3.06 -15.41
#